data_AF-W4QKI3-F1
#
_entry.id   AF-W4QKI3-F1
#
_cell.length_a   1.000
_cell.length_b   1.000
_cell.length_c   1.000
_cell.angle_alpha   90.00
_cell.angle_beta   90.00
_cell.angle_gamma   90.00
#
_symmetry.space_group_name_H-M   'P 1'
#
loop_
_entity.id
_entity.type
_entity.pdbx_description
1 polymer ?
#
loop_
_entity_poly.entity_id
_entity_poly.type
_entity_poly.pdbx_seq_one_letter_code
_entity_poly.pdbx_strand_id
1 'polypeptide(L)' 'MIEEPFPYEVLEHADEAFLTSTMVEVMPITEIEGEMNVTLPIGPITKKLKALFKEEAQ' A
#
# COMPACT_ATOMS: atom_id res chain seq x y z
N MET A 1 -14.39 -6.12 0.62
CA MET A 1 -13.69 -4.90 0.22
C MET A 1 -14.66 -3.76 0.42
N ILE A 2 -14.24 -2.69 1.09
CA ILE A 2 -15.01 -1.46 1.24
C ILE A 2 -14.30 -0.43 0.38
N GLU A 3 -15.03 0.23 -0.52
CA GLU A 3 -14.50 1.30 -1.38
C GLU A 3 -15.18 2.61 -0.97
N GLU A 4 -14.43 3.43 -0.25
CA GLU A 4 -14.88 4.73 0.22
C GLU A 4 -13.68 5.67 0.34
N PRO A 5 -13.88 6.98 0.14
CA PRO A 5 -12.85 7.96 0.47
C PRO A 5 -12.60 7.94 1.98
N PHE A 6 -11.32 8.04 2.36
CA PHE A 6 -10.90 8.13 3.74
C PHE A 6 -10.09 9.42 3.96
N PRO A 7 -10.12 9.99 5.18
CA PRO A 7 -9.36 11.19 5.50
C PRO A 7 -7.86 10.87 5.62
N TYR A 8 -7.00 11.88 5.43
CA TYR A 8 -5.55 11.71 5.38
C TYR A 8 -4.97 11.08 6.65
N GLU A 9 -5.56 11.41 7.79
CA GLU A 9 -5.18 10.97 9.14
C GLU A 9 -5.27 9.44 9.32
N VAL A 10 -6.02 8.73 8.46
CA VAL A 10 -6.06 7.25 8.48
C VAL A 10 -4.66 6.66 8.24
N LEU A 11 -3.80 7.34 7.52
CA LEU A 11 -2.44 6.88 7.23
C LEU A 11 -1.57 6.74 8.50
N GLU A 12 -1.89 7.47 9.58
CA GLU A 12 -1.15 7.38 10.86
C GLU A 12 -1.34 6.04 11.55
N HIS A 13 -2.48 5.39 11.29
CA HIS A 13 -2.92 4.20 11.98
C HIS A 13 -3.07 3.01 11.03
N ALA A 14 -2.61 3.15 9.78
CA ALA A 14 -2.64 2.08 8.81
C ALA A 14 -1.67 0.95 9.22
N ASP A 15 -2.12 -0.30 9.13
CA ASP A 15 -1.26 -1.46 9.34
C ASP A 15 -0.27 -1.66 8.17
N GLU A 16 -0.72 -1.36 6.95
CA GLU A 16 0.07 -1.40 5.73
C GLU A 16 -0.56 -0.50 4.64
N ALA A 17 0.25 0.00 3.71
CA ALA A 17 -0.21 0.75 2.54
C ALA A 17 0.57 0.34 1.29
N PHE A 18 -0.10 0.44 0.13
CA PHE A 18 0.49 0.19 -1.18
C PHE A 18 -0.20 1.05 -2.23
N LEU A 19 0.47 1.25 -3.36
CA LEU A 19 -0.09 1.90 -4.53
C LEU A 19 -0.05 0.95 -5.73
N THR A 20 -0.97 1.19 -6.67
CA THR A 20 -1.04 0.42 -7.90
C THR A 20 -0.89 1.30 -9.12
N SER A 21 -0.08 0.88 -10.10
CA SER A 21 0.00 1.53 -11.41
C SER A 21 0.47 0.55 -12.48
N THR A 22 0.20 0.83 -13.76
CA THR A 22 0.66 -0.02 -14.87
C THR A 22 2.18 -0.19 -14.91
N MET A 23 2.96 0.79 -14.44
CA MET A 23 4.43 0.73 -14.49
C MET A 23 5.06 0.08 -13.26
N VAL A 24 4.43 0.22 -12.08
CA VAL A 24 5.03 -0.24 -10.81
C VAL A 24 4.24 -1.35 -10.13
N GLU A 25 3.20 -1.84 -10.79
CA GLU A 25 2.37 -2.97 -10.37
C GLU A 25 1.79 -2.75 -8.96
N VAL A 26 2.14 -3.59 -7.99
CA VAL A 26 1.85 -3.41 -6.56
C VAL A 26 3.11 -2.96 -5.84
N MET A 27 3.19 -1.67 -5.50
CA MET A 27 4.35 -1.08 -4.84
C MET A 27 4.04 -0.77 -3.37
N PRO A 28 4.76 -1.37 -2.40
CA PRO A 28 4.60 -1.06 -0.99
C PRO A 28 4.97 0.39 -0.68
N ILE A 29 4.22 1.03 0.21
CA ILE A 29 4.58 2.32 0.81
C ILE A 29 5.15 2.02 2.19
N THR A 30 6.42 2.35 2.40
CA THR A 30 7.10 2.15 3.70
C THR A 30 7.29 3.44 4.48
N GLU A 31 7.17 4.59 3.81
CA GLU A 31 7.35 5.89 4.41
C GLU A 31 6.49 6.93 3.69
N ILE A 32 5.89 7.82 4.46
CA ILE A 32 5.13 8.97 3.99
C ILE A 32 5.69 10.18 4.72
N GLU A 33 6.17 11.17 3.98
CA GLU A 33 6.76 12.40 4.51
C GLU A 33 5.91 13.62 4.09
N GLY A 34 5.85 14.65 4.95
CA GLY A 34 5.15 15.90 4.66
C GLY A 34 4.46 16.50 5.89
N GLU A 35 3.15 16.73 5.78
CA GLU A 35 2.32 17.22 6.90
C GLU A 35 2.34 16.26 8.09
N MET A 36 2.50 14.97 7.83
CA MET A 36 2.83 13.95 8.81
C MET A 36 4.00 13.09 8.31
N ASN A 37 4.75 12.51 9.25
CA ASN A 37 5.82 11.56 8.94
C ASN A 37 5.46 10.20 9.53
N VAL A 38 5.18 9.22 8.66
CA VAL A 38 4.74 7.88 9.07
C VAL A 38 5.64 6.83 8.42
N THR A 39 6.13 5.90 9.22
CA THR A 39 6.80 4.68 8.74
C THR A 39 5.83 3.51 8.83
N LEU A 40 5.67 2.77 7.73
CA LEU A 40 4.75 1.63 7.63
C LEU A 40 5.52 0.33 7.33
N PRO A 41 5.15 -0.80 7.96
CA PRO A 41 5.75 -2.08 7.63
C PRO A 41 5.24 -2.59 6.28
N ILE A 42 6.04 -3.41 5.59
CA ILE A 42 5.54 -4.19 4.45
C ILE A 42 4.74 -5.38 4.99
N GLY A 43 3.43 -5.19 5.09
CA GLY A 43 2.50 -6.15 5.67
C GLY A 43 2.22 -7.39 4.81
N PRO A 44 1.45 -8.34 5.37
CA PRO A 44 1.18 -9.62 4.73
C PRO A 44 0.28 -9.51 3.50
N ILE A 45 -0.69 -8.57 3.46
CA ILE A 45 -1.59 -8.42 2.32
C ILE A 45 -0.80 -7.86 1.14
N THR A 46 0.01 -6.84 1.36
CA THR A 46 0.85 -6.24 0.31
C THR A 46 1.80 -7.27 -0.29
N LYS A 47 2.45 -8.10 0.54
CA LYS A 47 3.31 -9.21 0.07
C LYS A 47 2.56 -10.21 -0.79
N LYS A 48 1.36 -10.60 -0.35
CA LYS A 48 0.52 -11.57 -1.08
C LYS A 48 0.05 -11.01 -2.42
N LEU A 49 -0.42 -9.76 -2.45
CA LEU A 49 -0.87 -9.09 -3.67
C LEU A 49 0.26 -8.96 -4.69
N LYS A 50 1.46 -8.58 -4.23
CA LYS A 50 2.65 -8.49 -5.09
C LYS A 50 3.04 -9.85 -5.70
N ALA A 51 2.95 -10.93 -4.92
CA ALA A 51 3.24 -12.28 -5.43
C ALA A 51 2.20 -12.72 -6.48
N LEU A 52 0.91 -12.57 -6.18
CA LEU A 52 -0.17 -12.96 -7.09
C LEU A 52 -0.15 -12.15 -8.39
N PHE A 53 0.10 -10.85 -8.34
CA PHE A 53 0.20 -10.03 -9.55
C PHE A 53 1.32 -10.52 -10.47
N LYS A 54 2.47 -10.88 -9.90
CA LYS A 54 3.61 -11.42 -10.65
C LYS A 54 3.30 -12.79 -11.28
N GLU A 55 2.49 -13.61 -10.61
CA GLU A 55 2.04 -14.91 -11.14
C GLU A 55 1.04 -14.73 -12.30
N GLU A 56 0.10 -13.79 -12.21
CA GLU A 56 -0.91 -13.51 -13.24
C GLU A 56 -0.33 -12.78 -14.48
N ALA A 57 0.72 -11.98 -14.30
CA ALA A 57 1.38 -11.25 -15.39
C ALA A 57 2.34 -12.14 -16.22
N GLN A 58 2.51 -13.42 -15.85
CA GLN A 58 3.31 -14.42 -16.58
C GLN A 58 2.44 -15.27 -17.52
#